data_AF-A0A3M2GVX3-F1
#
_entry.id   AF-A0A3M2GVX3-F1
#
_cell.length_a   1.000
_cell.length_b   1.000
_cell.length_c   1.000
_cell.angle_alpha   90.00
_cell.angle_beta   90.00
_cell.angle_gamma   90.00
#
_symmetry.space_group_name_H-M   'P 1'
#
loop_
_entity.id
_entity.type
_entity.pdbx_description
1 polymer ?
#
loop_
_entity_poly.entity_id
_entity_poly.type
_entity_poly.pdbx_seq_one_letter_code
_entity_poly.pdbx_strand_id
1 'polypeptide(L)'
;GISIDQVRKAIADGLRSLDMEEAEIYFDAIYEEHQEYIPEWEIYYEAAYRMVREVFDPYQKNALELVKQGQWVEGFKILLGMFEGHDEVWEPGNDPEEYVDDFRGVTQTEFQERVKEFEEALNEVVKSDAAVEKALDVFFERVRIHGVCDEETMDELEEGEVAYKIDMFEGLLISLVTNPHTANYLYHLLQQHDLLDHEDTSDVQLHIARITGDDSLWFEVAEKFAPVKSHIAKQLLERYAEKGDLKNMARVGREIFNHYTSVVDELLVTHLTPEMDRELYTRALASVVRRTEDTRRYGELRSLLSEEAREEFLASVRDQVHFYVKLLWLEERYDEILQIVREYSQSHSGEESLSIYPANFSEIIRPILNIYPQECFDILQKQVNHLLENYRGREIYRQVVRLLKEMIKIEDYKTQARDFVVSVYNWTPRLPALRDEMKKGGLV
;
A
#
# COMPACT_ATOMS: atom_id res chain seq x y z
N GLY A 1 -23.64 25.80 27.45
CA GLY A 1 -23.37 24.83 26.39
C GLY A 1 -22.24 25.39 25.57
N ILE A 2 -21.35 24.53 25.10
CA ILE A 2 -20.27 24.89 24.19
C ILE A 2 -20.89 25.32 22.86
N SER A 3 -20.38 26.42 22.31
CA SER A 3 -20.79 26.94 21.00
C SER A 3 -19.77 26.48 19.95
N ILE A 4 -20.25 25.77 18.92
CA ILE A 4 -19.44 25.32 17.79
C ILE A 4 -18.79 26.53 17.10
N ASP A 5 -19.56 27.59 16.83
CA ASP A 5 -19.08 28.81 16.14
C ASP A 5 -17.97 29.54 16.94
N GLN A 6 -18.03 29.51 18.27
CA GLN A 6 -16.97 30.09 19.11
C GLN A 6 -15.66 29.30 19.01
N VAL A 7 -15.73 27.96 19.01
CA VAL A 7 -14.56 27.10 18.86
C VAL A 7 -14.00 27.22 17.45
N ARG A 8 -14.86 27.14 16.43
CA ARG A 8 -14.54 27.39 15.02
C ARG A 8 -13.74 28.66 14.83
N LYS A 9 -14.29 29.79 15.28
CA LYS A 9 -13.62 31.08 15.17
C LYS A 9 -12.26 31.08 15.86
N ALA A 10 -12.17 30.51 17.05
CA ALA A 10 -10.93 30.55 17.82
C ALA A 10 -9.84 29.65 17.21
N ILE A 11 -10.21 28.53 16.58
CA ILE A 11 -9.30 27.69 15.80
C ILE A 11 -8.85 28.44 14.54
N ALA A 12 -9.78 28.99 13.77
CA ALA A 12 -9.46 29.73 12.56
C ALA A 12 -8.55 30.95 12.84
N ASP A 13 -8.86 31.73 13.87
CA ASP A 13 -8.05 32.86 14.33
C ASP A 13 -6.66 32.39 14.80
N GLY A 14 -6.58 31.23 15.48
CA GLY A 14 -5.31 30.64 15.92
C GLY A 14 -4.42 30.23 14.75
N LEU A 15 -4.97 29.50 13.77
CA LEU A 15 -4.25 29.06 12.58
C LEU A 15 -3.81 30.26 11.70
N ARG A 16 -4.69 31.26 11.50
CA ARG A 16 -4.36 32.52 10.80
C ARG A 16 -3.36 33.40 11.54
N SER A 17 -3.07 33.11 12.81
CA SER A 17 -2.06 33.83 13.59
C SER A 17 -0.69 33.15 13.60
N LEU A 18 -0.58 31.96 13.02
CA LEU A 18 0.70 31.26 12.92
C LEU A 18 1.66 32.02 12.00
N ASP A 19 2.88 32.20 12.50
CA ASP A 19 3.99 32.80 11.78
C ASP A 19 5.04 31.70 11.53
N MET A 20 5.13 31.22 10.29
CA MET A 20 6.00 30.11 9.94
C MET A 20 7.48 30.48 10.00
N GLU A 21 7.84 31.76 10.06
CA GLU A 21 9.23 32.16 10.37
C GLU A 21 9.64 31.72 11.79
N GLU A 22 8.69 31.56 12.71
CA GLU A 22 8.96 31.06 14.07
C GLU A 22 9.22 29.55 14.12
N ALA A 23 9.09 28.83 13.00
CA ALA A 23 9.40 27.40 12.91
C ALA A 23 10.85 27.09 13.32
N GLU A 24 11.78 28.04 13.13
CA GLU A 24 13.19 27.94 13.55
C GLU A 24 13.34 27.62 15.05
N ILE A 25 12.38 28.01 15.90
CA ILE A 25 12.43 27.76 17.35
C ILE A 25 12.40 26.26 17.66
N TYR A 26 11.84 25.44 16.77
CA TYR A 26 11.74 23.99 16.95
C TYR A 26 12.94 23.21 16.40
N PHE A 27 13.88 23.87 15.71
CA PHE A 27 14.98 23.21 14.98
C PHE A 27 15.84 22.34 15.88
N ASP A 28 16.33 22.91 16.98
CA ASP A 28 17.22 22.20 17.90
C ASP A 28 16.50 20.99 18.53
N ALA A 29 15.21 21.13 18.86
CA ALA A 29 14.42 20.04 19.44
C ALA A 29 14.19 18.90 18.44
N ILE A 30 13.81 19.22 17.20
CA ILE A 30 13.61 18.23 16.13
C ILE A 30 14.94 17.52 15.82
N TYR A 31 16.03 18.27 15.70
CA TYR A 31 17.34 17.71 15.41
C TYR A 31 17.84 16.75 16.51
N GLU A 32 17.57 17.07 17.78
CA GLU A 32 17.89 16.19 18.91
C GLU A 32 17.08 14.89 18.92
N GLU A 33 15.84 14.91 18.45
CA GLU A 33 14.93 13.75 18.45
C GLU A 33 15.31 12.67 17.43
N HIS A 34 15.79 13.06 16.24
CA HIS A 34 15.99 12.11 15.13
C HIS A 34 17.36 11.42 15.11
N GLN A 35 18.34 11.86 15.90
CA GLN A 35 19.70 11.29 16.03
C GLN A 35 20.51 11.10 14.72
N GLU A 36 19.92 11.38 13.56
CA GLU A 36 20.49 11.30 12.21
C GLU A 36 20.29 12.64 11.48
N TYR A 37 20.97 12.82 10.35
CA TYR A 37 20.80 14.03 9.54
C TYR A 37 19.41 14.04 8.90
N ILE A 38 18.65 15.10 9.17
CA ILE A 38 17.40 15.42 8.48
C ILE A 38 17.64 16.62 7.55
N PRO A 39 17.15 16.59 6.31
CA PRO A 39 17.09 17.78 5.46
C PRO A 39 16.31 18.93 6.10
N GLU A 40 16.74 20.17 5.84
CA GLU A 40 16.16 21.38 6.45
C GLU A 40 14.65 21.55 6.17
N TRP A 41 14.20 21.23 4.95
CA TRP A 41 12.78 21.30 4.56
C TRP A 41 11.90 20.34 5.38
N GLU A 42 12.42 19.18 5.79
CA GLU A 42 11.68 18.21 6.60
C GLU A 42 11.59 18.69 8.06
N ILE A 43 12.59 19.44 8.54
CA ILE A 43 12.54 20.11 9.85
C ILE A 43 11.48 21.22 9.87
N TYR A 44 11.43 22.07 8.84
CA TYR A 44 10.38 23.10 8.72
C TYR A 44 8.98 22.48 8.62
N TYR A 45 8.85 21.38 7.87
CA TYR A 45 7.59 20.65 7.79
C TYR A 45 7.17 20.12 9.17
N GLU A 46 8.04 19.41 9.90
CA GLU A 46 7.74 18.94 11.26
C GLU A 46 7.44 20.08 12.26
N ALA A 47 8.14 21.21 12.14
CA ALA A 47 7.88 22.39 12.96
C ALA A 47 6.47 22.96 12.70
N ALA A 48 6.03 23.00 11.44
CA ALA A 48 4.66 23.41 11.09
C ALA A 48 3.60 22.50 11.72
N TYR A 49 3.81 21.18 11.73
CA TYR A 49 2.92 20.24 12.45
C TYR A 49 2.86 20.58 13.94
N ARG A 50 3.99 20.88 14.59
CA ARG A 50 4.01 21.27 16.01
C ARG A 50 3.24 22.56 16.26
N MET A 51 3.44 23.58 15.42
CA MET A 51 2.74 24.86 15.55
C MET A 51 1.22 24.71 15.37
N VAL A 52 0.79 23.96 14.35
CA VAL A 52 -0.63 23.64 14.14
C VAL A 52 -1.20 22.85 15.31
N ARG A 53 -0.45 21.86 15.81
CA ARG A 53 -0.81 21.05 16.97
C ARG A 53 -1.07 21.90 18.21
N GLU A 54 -0.21 22.89 18.47
CA GLU A 54 -0.35 23.80 19.61
C GLU A 54 -1.65 24.62 19.56
N VAL A 55 -2.18 24.90 18.37
CA VAL A 55 -3.51 25.53 18.21
C VAL A 55 -4.64 24.58 18.61
N PHE A 56 -4.56 23.30 18.21
CA PHE A 56 -5.60 22.30 18.48
C PHE A 56 -5.58 21.76 19.91
N ASP A 57 -4.40 21.60 20.52
CA ASP A 57 -4.17 20.90 21.79
C ASP A 57 -5.04 21.39 22.97
N PRO A 58 -5.21 22.71 23.21
CA PRO A 58 -6.08 23.19 24.28
C PRO A 58 -7.53 22.73 24.13
N TYR A 59 -8.03 22.68 22.89
CA TYR A 59 -9.39 22.27 22.56
C TYR A 59 -9.55 20.76 22.65
N GLN A 60 -8.59 20.00 22.12
CA GLN A 60 -8.57 18.56 22.24
C GLN A 60 -8.56 18.12 23.71
N LYS A 61 -7.67 18.70 24.52
CA LYS A 61 -7.58 18.40 25.95
C LYS A 61 -8.91 18.67 26.66
N ASN A 62 -9.59 19.76 26.31
CA ASN A 62 -10.91 20.08 26.84
C ASN A 62 -11.97 19.07 26.39
N ALA A 63 -11.98 18.70 25.09
CA ALA A 63 -12.90 17.70 24.55
C ALA A 63 -12.75 16.34 25.24
N LEU A 64 -11.52 15.86 25.41
CA LEU A 64 -11.22 14.60 26.10
C LEU A 64 -11.58 14.64 27.59
N GLU A 65 -11.38 15.78 28.26
CA GLU A 65 -11.79 15.94 29.65
C GLU A 65 -13.32 15.89 29.80
N LEU A 66 -14.07 16.49 28.87
CA LEU A 66 -15.53 16.39 28.84
C LEU A 66 -16.00 14.95 28.61
N VAL A 67 -15.29 14.18 27.78
CA VAL A 67 -15.57 12.75 27.59
C VAL A 67 -15.41 11.99 28.92
N LYS A 68 -14.30 12.21 29.64
CA LYS A 68 -14.05 11.58 30.96
C LYS A 68 -15.09 11.95 32.00
N GLN A 69 -15.66 13.15 31.91
CA GLN A 69 -16.72 13.64 32.80
C GLN A 69 -18.13 13.15 32.39
N GLY A 70 -18.26 12.37 31.31
CA GLY A 70 -19.55 11.90 30.77
C GLY A 70 -20.32 12.98 30.02
N GLN A 71 -19.71 14.14 29.75
CA GLN A 71 -20.26 15.25 28.97
C GLN A 71 -19.78 15.21 27.51
N TRP A 72 -19.61 13.99 26.97
CA TRP A 72 -18.97 13.77 25.67
C TRP A 72 -19.70 14.46 24.49
N VAL A 73 -21.01 14.70 24.57
CA VAL A 73 -21.75 15.47 23.53
C VAL A 73 -21.25 16.91 23.45
N GLU A 74 -20.84 17.51 24.57
CA GLU A 74 -20.24 18.86 24.55
C GLU A 74 -18.79 18.79 24.05
N GLY A 75 -18.04 17.72 24.36
CA GLY A 75 -16.74 17.47 23.74
C GLY A 75 -16.83 17.29 22.22
N PHE A 76 -17.87 16.60 21.74
CA PHE A 76 -18.12 16.41 20.31
C PHE A 76 -18.38 17.74 19.59
N LYS A 77 -19.06 18.70 20.23
CA LYS A 77 -19.20 20.07 19.68
C LYS A 77 -17.88 20.80 19.54
N ILE A 78 -16.92 20.57 20.44
CA ILE A 78 -15.56 21.13 20.28
C ILE A 78 -14.93 20.55 19.02
N LEU A 79 -15.03 19.23 18.82
CA LEU A 79 -14.48 18.56 17.65
C LEU A 79 -15.07 19.09 16.34
N LEU A 80 -16.39 19.33 16.29
CA LEU A 80 -17.02 19.97 15.12
C LEU A 80 -16.54 21.41 14.91
N GLY A 81 -16.34 22.17 15.99
CA GLY A 81 -15.75 23.50 15.88
C GLY A 81 -14.31 23.46 15.37
N MET A 82 -13.51 22.47 15.78
CA MET A 82 -12.15 22.26 15.27
C MET A 82 -12.16 21.97 13.76
N PHE A 83 -13.07 21.09 13.30
CA PHE A 83 -13.26 20.79 11.88
C PHE A 83 -13.54 22.06 11.07
N GLU A 84 -14.62 22.76 11.43
CA GLU A 84 -15.05 23.94 10.70
C GLU A 84 -14.01 25.08 10.76
N GLY A 85 -13.27 25.18 11.86
CA GLY A 85 -12.25 26.20 12.05
C GLY A 85 -11.01 25.98 11.19
N HIS A 86 -10.60 24.72 10.98
CA HIS A 86 -9.44 24.44 10.14
C HIS A 86 -9.79 24.48 8.65
N ASP A 87 -11.00 24.07 8.25
CA ASP A 87 -11.43 24.10 6.85
C ASP A 87 -11.56 25.55 6.31
N GLU A 88 -11.71 26.51 7.22
CA GLU A 88 -11.73 27.95 6.94
C GLU A 88 -10.36 28.59 6.62
N VAL A 89 -9.26 27.87 6.82
CA VAL A 89 -7.91 28.43 6.76
C VAL A 89 -7.08 27.68 5.73
N TRP A 90 -6.78 28.36 4.63
CA TRP A 90 -6.01 27.82 3.51
C TRP A 90 -4.51 28.01 3.67
N GLU A 91 -4.13 29.14 4.25
CA GLU A 91 -2.74 29.57 4.44
C GLU A 91 -2.57 30.05 5.89
N PRO A 92 -1.35 29.93 6.46
CA PRO A 92 -1.03 30.54 7.75
C PRO A 92 -1.02 32.06 7.65
N GLY A 93 -0.88 32.73 8.80
CA GLY A 93 -0.84 34.20 8.85
C GLY A 93 0.37 34.81 8.13
N ASN A 94 1.52 34.16 8.24
CA ASN A 94 2.77 34.55 7.60
C ASN A 94 3.58 33.30 7.22
N ASP A 95 3.90 33.15 5.93
CA ASP A 95 4.83 32.14 5.42
C ASP A 95 5.53 32.65 4.15
N PRO A 96 6.43 33.65 4.26
CA PRO A 96 6.98 34.36 3.11
C PRO A 96 7.99 33.53 2.30
N GLU A 97 8.50 32.45 2.88
CA GLU A 97 9.45 31.53 2.25
C GLU A 97 8.78 30.23 1.77
N GLU A 98 7.43 30.14 1.86
CA GLU A 98 6.64 28.96 1.49
C GLU A 98 7.18 27.68 2.16
N TYR A 99 7.49 27.76 3.46
CA TYR A 99 7.98 26.62 4.22
C TYR A 99 6.99 25.45 4.26
N VAL A 100 5.69 25.73 4.06
CA VAL A 100 4.63 24.73 4.04
C VAL A 100 3.84 24.79 2.73
N ASP A 101 4.28 24.01 1.74
CA ASP A 101 3.62 23.89 0.43
C ASP A 101 2.12 23.51 0.51
N ASP A 102 1.71 22.74 1.54
CA ASP A 102 0.34 22.27 1.73
C ASP A 102 -0.12 22.43 3.19
N PHE A 103 -0.32 23.68 3.61
CA PHE A 103 -0.79 23.99 4.97
C PHE A 103 -2.16 23.36 5.28
N ARG A 104 -3.04 23.27 4.28
CA ARG A 104 -4.34 22.59 4.43
C ARG A 104 -4.15 21.09 4.71
N GLY A 105 -3.25 20.42 4.01
CA GLY A 105 -2.90 19.02 4.28
C GLY A 105 -2.35 18.81 5.69
N VAL A 106 -1.51 19.72 6.18
CA VAL A 106 -0.99 19.69 7.56
C VAL A 106 -2.13 19.81 8.58
N THR A 107 -2.98 20.83 8.44
CA THR A 107 -4.11 21.04 9.37
C THR A 107 -5.13 19.91 9.31
N GLN A 108 -5.40 19.37 8.12
CA GLN A 108 -6.26 18.20 7.93
C GLN A 108 -5.70 16.97 8.64
N THR A 109 -4.39 16.71 8.50
CA THR A 109 -3.73 15.55 9.13
C THR A 109 -3.80 15.66 10.66
N GLU A 110 -3.44 16.82 11.22
CA GLU A 110 -3.52 17.06 12.66
C GLU A 110 -4.96 16.94 13.18
N PHE A 111 -5.95 17.46 12.44
CA PHE A 111 -7.36 17.28 12.83
C PHE A 111 -7.79 15.81 12.84
N GLN A 112 -7.41 15.02 11.83
CA GLN A 112 -7.73 13.58 11.76
C GLN A 112 -7.15 12.80 12.95
N GLU A 113 -5.94 13.14 13.40
CA GLU A 113 -5.37 12.56 14.62
C GLU A 113 -6.24 12.85 15.84
N ARG A 114 -6.75 14.09 15.97
CA ARG A 114 -7.63 14.47 17.08
C ARG A 114 -8.99 13.79 17.04
N VAL A 115 -9.57 13.61 15.86
CA VAL A 115 -10.80 12.81 15.68
C VAL A 115 -10.57 11.39 16.18
N LYS A 116 -9.45 10.76 15.79
CA LYS A 116 -9.11 9.40 16.20
C LYS A 116 -8.91 9.28 17.72
N GLU A 117 -8.15 10.19 18.33
CA GLU A 117 -7.98 10.21 19.79
C GLU A 117 -9.32 10.40 20.52
N PHE A 118 -10.19 11.27 19.99
CA PHE A 118 -11.52 11.48 20.54
C PHE A 118 -12.38 10.23 20.42
N GLU A 119 -12.34 9.55 19.27
CA GLU A 119 -13.02 8.26 19.04
C GLU A 119 -12.55 7.19 20.04
N GLU A 120 -11.23 7.06 20.22
CA GLU A 120 -10.64 6.12 21.18
C GLU A 120 -11.14 6.39 22.61
N ALA A 121 -11.10 7.64 23.06
CA ALA A 121 -11.62 8.02 24.38
C ALA A 121 -13.14 7.81 24.48
N LEU A 122 -13.87 8.09 23.41
CA LEU A 122 -15.32 7.92 23.36
C LEU A 122 -15.69 6.43 23.48
N ASN A 123 -14.91 5.51 22.90
CA ASN A 123 -15.10 4.07 22.99
C ASN A 123 -15.01 3.52 24.42
N GLU A 124 -14.31 4.21 25.33
CA GLU A 124 -14.19 3.81 26.74
C GLU A 124 -15.40 4.22 27.61
N VAL A 125 -16.29 5.07 27.09
CA VAL A 125 -17.43 5.61 27.84
C VAL A 125 -18.75 4.95 27.45
N VAL A 126 -19.60 4.71 28.45
CA VAL A 126 -20.98 4.24 28.25
C VAL A 126 -21.82 5.38 27.67
N LYS A 127 -22.41 5.12 26.49
CA LYS A 127 -23.23 6.09 25.76
C LYS A 127 -24.70 5.71 25.94
N SER A 128 -25.53 6.64 26.40
CA SER A 128 -26.98 6.45 26.35
C SER A 128 -27.50 6.78 24.96
N ASP A 129 -28.55 6.10 24.52
CA ASP A 129 -29.16 6.32 23.21
C ASP A 129 -29.52 7.80 23.00
N ALA A 130 -30.15 8.43 24.00
CA ALA A 130 -30.52 9.85 23.93
C ALA A 130 -29.31 10.80 23.78
N ALA A 131 -28.13 10.44 24.31
CA ALA A 131 -26.92 11.23 24.10
C ALA A 131 -26.34 11.02 22.69
N VAL A 132 -26.44 9.79 22.16
CA VAL A 132 -26.09 9.46 20.77
C VAL A 132 -26.97 10.22 19.79
N GLU A 133 -28.29 10.13 19.93
CA GLU A 133 -29.24 10.85 19.08
C GLU A 133 -28.93 12.36 19.09
N LYS A 134 -28.74 12.94 20.28
CA LYS A 134 -28.38 14.36 20.40
C LYS A 134 -27.07 14.72 19.70
N ALA A 135 -26.05 13.86 19.77
CA ALA A 135 -24.78 14.11 19.08
C ALA A 135 -24.98 14.03 17.56
N LEU A 136 -25.71 13.03 17.07
CA LEU A 136 -26.03 12.90 15.65
C LEU A 136 -26.85 14.09 15.15
N ASP A 137 -27.87 14.54 15.89
CA ASP A 137 -28.64 15.74 15.53
C ASP A 137 -27.72 16.96 15.38
N VAL A 138 -26.82 17.16 16.35
CA VAL A 138 -25.85 18.26 16.30
C VAL A 138 -24.92 18.13 15.09
N PHE A 139 -24.51 16.93 14.70
CA PHE A 139 -23.71 16.71 13.49
C PHE A 139 -24.49 17.06 12.22
N PHE A 140 -25.66 16.45 12.03
CA PHE A 140 -26.46 16.62 10.81
C PHE A 140 -27.09 18.02 10.69
N GLU A 141 -27.30 18.74 11.79
CA GLU A 141 -27.64 20.17 11.76
C GLU A 141 -26.57 21.03 11.05
N ARG A 142 -25.30 20.58 11.08
CA ARG A 142 -24.16 21.26 10.46
C ARG A 142 -23.83 20.74 9.06
N VAL A 143 -24.09 19.46 8.78
CA VAL A 143 -23.90 18.85 7.45
C VAL A 143 -24.98 19.38 6.48
N ARG A 144 -24.72 20.56 5.91
CA ARG A 144 -25.58 21.21 4.91
C ARG A 144 -25.04 21.06 3.48
N ILE A 145 -23.72 21.00 3.35
CA ILE A 145 -22.99 20.83 2.10
C ILE A 145 -22.08 19.62 2.28
N HIS A 146 -22.15 18.67 1.36
CA HIS A 146 -21.39 17.43 1.42
C HIS A 146 -20.86 17.06 0.02
N GLY A 147 -19.66 16.46 -0.03
CA GLY A 147 -19.04 15.97 -1.26
C GLY A 147 -17.68 16.61 -1.58
N VAL A 148 -17.12 16.25 -2.73
CA VAL A 148 -15.84 16.78 -3.22
C VAL A 148 -16.03 18.23 -3.63
N CYS A 149 -15.56 19.15 -2.79
CA CYS A 149 -15.34 20.52 -3.20
C CYS A 149 -13.98 20.60 -3.87
N ASP A 150 -13.97 20.58 -5.19
CA ASP A 150 -12.82 21.09 -5.95
C ASP A 150 -12.70 22.61 -5.74
N GLU A 151 -11.56 23.17 -6.13
CA GLU A 151 -11.29 24.62 -5.99
C GLU A 151 -12.41 25.47 -6.60
N GLU A 152 -12.99 25.02 -7.73
CA GLU A 152 -14.07 25.73 -8.42
C GLU A 152 -15.40 25.72 -7.63
N THR A 153 -15.72 24.64 -6.92
CA THR A 153 -16.96 24.54 -6.11
C THR A 153 -16.83 25.28 -4.77
N MET A 154 -15.61 25.46 -4.25
CA MET A 154 -15.36 26.24 -3.03
C MET A 154 -15.55 27.74 -3.23
N ASP A 155 -15.25 28.26 -4.43
CA ASP A 155 -15.47 29.67 -4.80
C ASP A 155 -16.95 30.07 -4.79
N GLU A 156 -17.85 29.08 -4.86
CA GLU A 156 -19.31 29.28 -4.79
C GLU A 156 -19.86 29.27 -3.36
N LEU A 157 -19.06 28.90 -2.35
CA LEU A 157 -19.48 28.89 -0.94
C LEU A 157 -19.62 30.31 -0.40
N GLU A 158 -20.74 30.59 0.27
CA GLU A 158 -20.90 31.86 0.97
C GLU A 158 -19.97 31.91 2.21
N GLU A 159 -19.53 33.11 2.58
CA GLU A 159 -18.72 33.33 3.78
C GLU A 159 -19.42 32.72 5.01
N GLY A 160 -18.84 31.66 5.57
CA GLY A 160 -19.41 30.95 6.71
C GLY A 160 -19.90 29.53 6.40
N GLU A 161 -20.06 29.15 5.14
CA GLU A 161 -20.40 27.78 4.74
C GLU A 161 -19.21 26.85 4.85
N VAL A 162 -19.47 25.60 5.26
CA VAL A 162 -18.44 24.56 5.43
C VAL A 162 -18.90 23.31 4.72
N ALA A 163 -18.03 22.77 3.87
CA ALA A 163 -18.27 21.51 3.21
C ALA A 163 -17.81 20.35 4.09
N TYR A 164 -18.74 19.47 4.45
CA TYR A 164 -18.44 18.31 5.28
C TYR A 164 -17.99 17.13 4.42
N LYS A 165 -16.74 16.71 4.66
CA LYS A 165 -16.21 15.41 4.23
C LYS A 165 -16.60 14.36 5.27
N ILE A 166 -17.61 13.55 4.97
CA ILE A 166 -18.24 12.66 5.95
C ILE A 166 -17.31 11.49 6.31
N ASP A 167 -16.47 11.07 5.37
CA ASP A 167 -15.45 10.04 5.56
C ASP A 167 -14.49 10.37 6.70
N MET A 168 -14.19 11.65 6.95
CA MET A 168 -13.37 12.10 8.09
C MET A 168 -14.00 11.78 9.45
N PHE A 169 -15.31 11.58 9.49
CA PHE A 169 -16.07 11.23 10.69
C PHE A 169 -16.55 9.76 10.70
N GLU A 170 -16.16 8.95 9.71
CA GLU A 170 -16.66 7.58 9.53
C GLU A 170 -16.47 6.73 10.80
N GLY A 171 -15.25 6.66 11.33
CA GLY A 171 -14.94 5.89 12.55
C GLY A 171 -15.76 6.36 13.75
N LEU A 172 -15.94 7.67 13.89
CA LEU A 172 -16.74 8.24 14.96
C LEU A 172 -18.23 7.91 14.82
N LEU A 173 -18.81 8.03 13.62
CA LEU A 173 -20.20 7.66 13.36
C LEU A 173 -20.43 6.17 13.62
N ILE A 174 -19.49 5.32 13.24
CA ILE A 174 -19.50 3.88 13.55
C ILE A 174 -19.47 3.65 15.07
N SER A 175 -18.60 4.36 15.80
CA SER A 175 -18.45 4.25 17.27
C SER A 175 -19.71 4.63 18.05
N LEU A 176 -20.53 5.53 17.50
CA LEU A 176 -21.79 5.97 18.08
C LEU A 176 -22.89 4.92 17.91
N VAL A 177 -22.85 4.15 16.82
CA VAL A 177 -23.85 3.12 16.50
C VAL A 177 -23.49 1.81 17.19
N THR A 178 -23.99 1.63 18.41
CA THR A 178 -23.69 0.45 19.26
C THR A 178 -24.85 -0.54 19.36
N ASN A 179 -26.06 -0.13 18.99
CA ASN A 179 -27.26 -0.96 19.08
C ASN A 179 -28.28 -0.63 17.98
N PRO A 180 -29.31 -1.49 17.76
CA PRO A 180 -30.27 -1.31 16.68
C PRO A 180 -31.04 0.01 16.73
N HIS A 181 -31.27 0.60 17.90
CA HIS A 181 -32.02 1.85 18.01
C HIS A 181 -31.21 3.02 17.45
N THR A 182 -29.96 3.20 17.92
CA THR A 182 -29.06 4.23 17.40
C THR A 182 -28.70 4.01 15.92
N ALA A 183 -28.63 2.75 15.47
CA ALA A 183 -28.38 2.41 14.07
C ALA A 183 -29.51 2.88 13.15
N ASN A 184 -30.76 2.57 13.52
CA ASN A 184 -31.93 3.02 12.77
C ASN A 184 -32.08 4.55 12.79
N TYR A 185 -31.71 5.19 13.90
CA TYR A 185 -31.71 6.65 13.99
C TYR A 185 -30.73 7.28 12.99
N LEU A 186 -29.47 6.82 12.99
CA LEU A 186 -28.48 7.30 12.03
C LEU A 186 -28.89 7.02 10.59
N TYR A 187 -29.44 5.82 10.30
CA TYR A 187 -29.95 5.51 8.97
C TYR A 187 -31.02 6.49 8.51
N HIS A 188 -31.93 6.88 9.42
CA HIS A 188 -32.96 7.87 9.10
C HIS A 188 -32.38 9.25 8.82
N LEU A 189 -31.36 9.68 9.57
CA LEU A 189 -30.66 10.94 9.31
C LEU A 189 -29.94 10.93 7.96
N LEU A 190 -29.23 9.84 7.63
CA LEU A 190 -28.62 9.67 6.31
C LEU A 190 -29.66 9.74 5.19
N GLN A 191 -30.84 9.16 5.40
CA GLN A 191 -31.94 9.25 4.44
C GLN A 191 -32.50 10.67 4.31
N GLN A 192 -32.70 11.38 5.42
CA GLN A 192 -33.24 12.74 5.43
C GLN A 192 -32.32 13.76 4.75
N HIS A 193 -31.02 13.50 4.79
CA HIS A 193 -29.99 14.35 4.19
C HIS A 193 -29.52 13.86 2.82
N ASP A 194 -30.22 12.90 2.18
CA ASP A 194 -29.89 12.35 0.86
C ASP A 194 -28.47 11.73 0.74
N LEU A 195 -27.97 11.15 1.84
CA LEU A 195 -26.62 10.63 1.96
C LEU A 195 -26.49 9.12 1.76
N LEU A 196 -27.59 8.40 1.53
CA LEU A 196 -27.57 6.94 1.28
C LEU A 196 -26.90 6.57 -0.04
N ASP A 197 -26.89 7.48 -1.01
CA ASP A 197 -26.23 7.32 -2.32
C ASP A 197 -24.76 7.77 -2.33
N HIS A 198 -24.27 8.38 -1.25
CA HIS A 198 -22.91 8.90 -1.16
C HIS A 198 -21.90 7.82 -0.74
N GLU A 199 -20.74 7.77 -1.40
CA GLU A 199 -19.74 6.73 -1.14
C GLU A 199 -19.10 6.83 0.25
N ASP A 200 -18.89 8.04 0.77
CA ASP A 200 -18.36 8.30 2.12
C ASP A 200 -19.18 7.69 3.25
N THR A 201 -20.45 7.36 3.02
CA THR A 201 -21.33 6.80 4.06
C THR A 201 -21.48 5.30 3.96
N SER A 202 -20.90 4.67 2.94
CA SER A 202 -21.07 3.24 2.65
C SER A 202 -20.65 2.33 3.81
N ASP A 203 -19.51 2.57 4.46
CA ASP A 203 -19.04 1.76 5.59
C ASP A 203 -19.92 1.96 6.84
N VAL A 204 -20.41 3.19 7.07
CA VAL A 204 -21.43 3.48 8.09
C VAL A 204 -22.71 2.71 7.81
N GLN A 205 -23.20 2.71 6.57
CA GLN A 205 -24.39 1.96 6.16
C GLN A 205 -24.21 0.44 6.33
N LEU A 206 -23.05 -0.11 5.97
CA LEU A 206 -22.72 -1.52 6.18
C LEU A 206 -22.68 -1.86 7.68
N HIS A 207 -22.17 -0.97 8.52
CA HIS A 207 -22.17 -1.14 9.97
C HIS A 207 -23.58 -1.09 10.56
N ILE A 208 -24.41 -0.14 10.14
CA ILE A 208 -25.84 -0.08 10.50
C ILE A 208 -26.54 -1.40 10.17
N ALA A 209 -26.36 -1.92 8.95
CA ALA A 209 -26.96 -3.17 8.52
C ALA A 209 -26.50 -4.36 9.39
N ARG A 210 -25.22 -4.40 9.79
CA ARG A 210 -24.70 -5.42 10.72
C ARG A 210 -25.34 -5.32 12.11
N ILE A 211 -25.41 -4.12 12.68
CA ILE A 211 -25.94 -3.89 14.03
C ILE A 211 -27.44 -4.17 14.10
N THR A 212 -28.18 -3.86 13.03
CA THR A 212 -29.62 -4.14 12.93
C THR A 212 -29.92 -5.59 12.55
N GLY A 213 -28.93 -6.34 12.05
CA GLY A 213 -29.12 -7.69 11.52
C GLY A 213 -29.86 -7.72 10.18
N ASP A 214 -29.87 -6.61 9.44
CA ASP A 214 -30.51 -6.51 8.13
C ASP A 214 -29.54 -6.96 7.01
N ASP A 215 -29.58 -8.26 6.73
CA ASP A 215 -28.81 -8.84 5.64
C ASP A 215 -29.16 -8.23 4.27
N SER A 216 -30.42 -7.85 4.04
CA SER A 216 -30.87 -7.33 2.74
C SER A 216 -30.24 -5.98 2.48
N LEU A 217 -30.32 -5.07 3.46
CA LEU A 217 -29.67 -3.77 3.39
C LEU A 217 -28.16 -3.91 3.21
N TRP A 218 -27.53 -4.86 3.93
CA TRP A 218 -26.09 -5.07 3.79
C TRP A 218 -25.69 -5.43 2.36
N PHE A 219 -26.41 -6.36 1.72
CA PHE A 219 -26.12 -6.72 0.32
C PHE A 219 -26.40 -5.55 -0.62
N GLU A 220 -27.52 -4.86 -0.47
CA GLU A 220 -27.86 -3.70 -1.30
C GLU A 220 -26.74 -2.64 -1.30
N VAL A 221 -26.29 -2.25 -0.11
CA VAL A 221 -25.21 -1.27 0.07
C VAL A 221 -23.89 -1.81 -0.49
N ALA A 222 -23.53 -3.05 -0.17
CA ALA A 222 -22.28 -3.64 -0.64
C ALA A 222 -22.23 -3.78 -2.16
N GLU A 223 -23.31 -4.21 -2.81
CA GLU A 223 -23.39 -4.33 -4.27
C GLU A 223 -23.26 -2.98 -4.96
N LYS A 224 -23.88 -1.94 -4.38
CA LYS A 224 -23.84 -0.59 -4.92
C LYS A 224 -22.44 0.02 -4.87
N PHE A 225 -21.70 -0.17 -3.77
CA PHE A 225 -20.41 0.50 -3.56
C PHE A 225 -19.18 -0.38 -3.88
N ALA A 226 -19.35 -1.69 -4.07
CA ALA A 226 -18.27 -2.58 -4.50
C ALA A 226 -17.53 -2.12 -5.79
N PRO A 227 -18.17 -1.48 -6.78
CA PRO A 227 -17.47 -0.97 -7.96
C PRO A 227 -16.52 0.20 -7.71
N VAL A 228 -16.69 0.93 -6.60
CA VAL A 228 -15.92 2.16 -6.28
C VAL A 228 -15.04 2.03 -5.03
N LYS A 229 -15.34 1.08 -4.13
CA LYS A 229 -14.54 0.81 -2.91
C LYS A 229 -14.00 -0.62 -2.87
N SER A 230 -12.68 -0.75 -2.98
CA SER A 230 -12.00 -2.06 -3.07
C SER A 230 -12.22 -2.97 -1.86
N HIS A 231 -12.25 -2.42 -0.64
CA HIS A 231 -12.46 -3.20 0.58
C HIS A 231 -13.91 -3.69 0.71
N ILE A 232 -14.90 -2.90 0.25
CA ILE A 232 -16.31 -3.35 0.16
C ILE A 232 -16.44 -4.46 -0.87
N ALA A 233 -15.78 -4.32 -2.02
CA ALA A 233 -15.76 -5.33 -3.07
C ALA A 233 -15.24 -6.68 -2.54
N LYS A 234 -14.14 -6.65 -1.78
CA LYS A 234 -13.59 -7.83 -1.10
C LYS A 234 -14.58 -8.43 -0.10
N GLN A 235 -15.15 -7.62 0.80
CA GLN A 235 -16.12 -8.07 1.81
C GLN A 235 -17.37 -8.70 1.16
N LEU A 236 -17.86 -8.14 0.06
CA LEU A 236 -19.00 -8.66 -0.68
C LEU A 236 -18.72 -10.06 -1.24
N LEU A 237 -17.55 -10.25 -1.88
CA LEU A 237 -17.15 -11.55 -2.39
C LEU A 237 -16.94 -12.58 -1.27
N GLU A 238 -16.33 -12.18 -0.14
CA GLU A 238 -16.16 -13.04 1.03
C GLU A 238 -17.51 -13.49 1.57
N ARG A 239 -18.48 -12.58 1.71
CA ARG A 239 -19.82 -12.92 2.21
C ARG A 239 -20.59 -13.83 1.26
N TYR A 240 -20.45 -13.65 -0.05
CA TYR A 240 -21.02 -14.58 -1.03
C TYR A 240 -20.39 -15.97 -0.94
N ALA A 241 -19.07 -16.05 -0.76
CA ALA A 241 -18.36 -17.31 -0.56
C ALA A 241 -18.79 -18.03 0.73
N GLU A 242 -18.91 -17.30 1.84
CA GLU A 242 -19.38 -17.83 3.14
C GLU A 242 -20.81 -18.39 3.06
N LYS A 243 -21.70 -17.72 2.32
CA LYS A 243 -23.07 -18.19 2.08
C LYS A 243 -23.17 -19.31 1.03
N GLY A 244 -22.07 -19.65 0.36
CA GLY A 244 -22.05 -20.61 -0.74
C GLY A 244 -22.76 -20.11 -2.01
N ASP A 245 -23.04 -18.81 -2.12
CA ASP A 245 -23.66 -18.20 -3.30
C ASP A 245 -22.60 -17.83 -4.33
N LEU A 246 -21.93 -18.85 -4.85
CA LEU A 246 -20.82 -18.68 -5.76
C LEU A 246 -21.26 -18.14 -7.13
N LYS A 247 -22.56 -18.22 -7.46
CA LYS A 247 -23.11 -17.64 -8.68
C LYS A 247 -23.05 -16.12 -8.63
N ASN A 248 -23.50 -15.52 -7.53
CA ASN A 248 -23.39 -14.07 -7.35
C ASN A 248 -21.94 -13.63 -7.14
N MET A 249 -21.13 -14.43 -6.43
CA MET A 249 -19.69 -14.20 -6.34
C MET A 249 -19.04 -14.07 -7.73
N ALA A 250 -19.31 -15.00 -8.65
CA ALA A 250 -18.77 -14.94 -10.01
C ALA A 250 -19.29 -13.72 -10.80
N ARG A 251 -20.59 -13.40 -10.69
CA ARG A 251 -21.18 -12.22 -11.35
C ARG A 251 -20.48 -10.93 -10.90
N VAL A 252 -20.47 -10.68 -9.59
CA VAL A 252 -19.83 -9.48 -9.02
C VAL A 252 -18.34 -9.49 -9.32
N GLY A 253 -17.68 -10.64 -9.19
CA GLY A 253 -16.27 -10.82 -9.52
C GLY A 253 -15.91 -10.31 -10.92
N ARG A 254 -16.73 -10.60 -11.95
CA ARG A 254 -16.50 -10.07 -13.31
C ARG A 254 -16.54 -8.55 -13.38
N GLU A 255 -17.50 -7.95 -12.68
CA GLU A 255 -17.74 -6.50 -12.71
C GLU A 255 -16.55 -5.77 -12.07
N ILE A 256 -16.07 -6.24 -10.92
CA ILE A 256 -15.05 -5.55 -10.13
C ILE A 256 -13.61 -5.96 -10.46
N PHE A 257 -13.37 -7.08 -11.14
CA PHE A 257 -12.02 -7.61 -11.35
C PHE A 257 -11.10 -6.63 -12.09
N ASN A 258 -11.65 -5.86 -13.04
CA ASN A 258 -10.87 -4.86 -13.78
C ASN A 258 -10.41 -3.68 -12.93
N HIS A 259 -11.14 -3.38 -11.86
CA HIS A 259 -10.86 -2.25 -10.97
C HIS A 259 -9.93 -2.66 -9.83
N TYR A 260 -10.09 -3.88 -9.30
CA TYR A 260 -9.42 -4.32 -8.07
C TYR A 260 -8.72 -5.68 -8.22
N THR A 261 -8.07 -5.93 -9.36
CA THR A 261 -7.49 -7.24 -9.71
C THR A 261 -6.68 -7.86 -8.57
N SER A 262 -5.70 -7.15 -8.01
CA SER A 262 -4.80 -7.66 -6.95
C SER A 262 -5.48 -7.87 -5.60
N VAL A 263 -6.66 -7.26 -5.38
CA VAL A 263 -7.42 -7.36 -4.13
C VAL A 263 -8.29 -8.61 -4.12
N VAL A 264 -8.83 -8.99 -5.28
CA VAL A 264 -9.84 -10.04 -5.40
C VAL A 264 -9.34 -11.32 -6.07
N ASP A 265 -8.20 -11.30 -6.75
CA ASP A 265 -7.70 -12.43 -7.54
C ASP A 265 -7.58 -13.73 -6.74
N GLU A 266 -6.95 -13.69 -5.58
CA GLU A 266 -6.73 -14.85 -4.71
C GLU A 266 -8.06 -15.41 -4.20
N LEU A 267 -9.01 -14.53 -3.85
CA LEU A 267 -10.32 -14.93 -3.37
C LEU A 267 -11.13 -15.62 -4.47
N LEU A 268 -11.07 -15.10 -5.69
CA LEU A 268 -11.72 -15.70 -6.86
C LEU A 268 -11.09 -17.06 -7.19
N VAL A 269 -9.77 -17.19 -7.19
CA VAL A 269 -9.09 -18.49 -7.43
C VAL A 269 -9.38 -19.51 -6.32
N THR A 270 -9.55 -19.06 -5.08
CA THR A 270 -9.82 -19.95 -3.94
C THR A 270 -11.21 -20.58 -4.00
N HIS A 271 -12.21 -19.85 -4.49
CA HIS A 271 -13.62 -20.27 -4.42
C HIS A 271 -14.27 -20.62 -5.76
N LEU A 272 -13.76 -20.10 -6.87
CA LEU A 272 -14.26 -20.41 -8.20
C LEU A 272 -13.49 -21.58 -8.81
N THR A 273 -14.13 -22.25 -9.77
CA THR A 273 -13.47 -23.26 -10.61
C THR A 273 -13.67 -22.93 -12.10
N PRO A 274 -12.87 -23.51 -13.00
CA PRO A 274 -13.04 -23.33 -14.44
C PRO A 274 -14.45 -23.71 -14.95
N GLU A 275 -15.14 -24.65 -14.31
CA GLU A 275 -16.50 -25.08 -14.69
C GLU A 275 -17.57 -24.02 -14.39
N MET A 276 -17.32 -23.17 -13.39
CA MET A 276 -18.25 -22.13 -12.98
C MET A 276 -18.09 -20.87 -13.84
N ASP A 277 -16.84 -20.46 -14.05
CA ASP A 277 -16.49 -19.32 -14.88
C ASP A 277 -15.05 -19.41 -15.37
N ARG A 278 -14.85 -20.08 -16.51
CA ARG A 278 -13.51 -20.32 -17.07
C ARG A 278 -12.76 -19.02 -17.33
N GLU A 279 -13.45 -18.00 -17.86
CA GLU A 279 -12.81 -16.74 -18.24
C GLU A 279 -12.31 -15.98 -17.01
N LEU A 280 -13.20 -15.74 -16.04
CA LEU A 280 -12.84 -15.04 -14.80
C LEU A 280 -11.77 -15.81 -14.02
N TYR A 281 -11.92 -17.13 -13.89
CA TYR A 281 -10.95 -17.97 -13.18
C TYR A 281 -9.56 -17.90 -13.82
N THR A 282 -9.48 -18.04 -15.14
CA THR A 282 -8.20 -17.98 -15.88
C THR A 282 -7.53 -16.62 -15.69
N ARG A 283 -8.30 -15.52 -15.75
CA ARG A 283 -7.77 -14.16 -15.55
C ARG A 283 -7.29 -13.94 -14.12
N ALA A 284 -8.05 -14.39 -13.12
CA ALA A 284 -7.67 -14.32 -11.71
C ALA A 284 -6.41 -15.15 -11.44
N LEU A 285 -6.34 -16.38 -11.94
CA LEU A 285 -5.16 -17.24 -11.81
C LEU A 285 -3.93 -16.63 -12.50
N ALA A 286 -4.08 -16.03 -13.69
CA ALA A 286 -3.00 -15.32 -14.35
C ALA A 286 -2.49 -14.12 -13.54
N SER A 287 -3.37 -13.37 -12.89
CA SER A 287 -2.98 -12.28 -11.97
C SER A 287 -2.18 -12.82 -10.79
N VAL A 288 -2.71 -13.84 -10.12
CA VAL A 288 -2.07 -14.49 -8.97
C VAL A 288 -0.69 -15.02 -9.33
N VAL A 289 -0.57 -15.76 -10.44
CA VAL A 289 0.70 -16.35 -10.89
C VAL A 289 1.75 -15.27 -11.15
N ARG A 290 1.37 -14.17 -11.79
CA ARG A 290 2.27 -13.04 -12.07
C ARG A 290 2.70 -12.29 -10.82
N ARG A 291 1.82 -12.17 -9.83
CA ARG A 291 2.09 -11.45 -8.57
C ARG A 291 2.91 -12.29 -7.60
N THR A 292 2.69 -13.59 -7.56
CA THR A 292 3.32 -14.52 -6.59
C THR A 292 4.52 -15.27 -7.15
N GLU A 293 4.73 -15.22 -8.48
CA GLU A 293 5.77 -15.97 -9.19
C GLU A 293 5.69 -17.50 -8.95
N ASP A 294 4.48 -18.02 -8.65
CA ASP A 294 4.27 -19.44 -8.33
C ASP A 294 4.20 -20.30 -9.60
N THR A 295 5.28 -21.03 -9.86
CA THR A 295 5.40 -21.95 -10.99
C THR A 295 4.46 -23.15 -10.91
N ARG A 296 3.97 -23.53 -9.72
CA ARG A 296 2.98 -24.61 -9.58
C ARG A 296 1.62 -24.15 -10.11
N ARG A 297 1.20 -22.95 -9.71
CA ARG A 297 -0.03 -22.31 -10.22
C ARG A 297 0.07 -22.02 -11.72
N TYR A 298 1.26 -21.72 -12.24
CA TYR A 298 1.45 -21.64 -13.69
C TYR A 298 1.15 -22.96 -14.40
N GLY A 299 1.52 -24.12 -13.82
CA GLY A 299 1.20 -25.42 -14.42
C GLY A 299 -0.30 -25.64 -14.63
N GLU A 300 -1.12 -25.16 -13.69
CA GLU A 300 -2.57 -25.13 -13.82
C GLU A 300 -3.02 -24.14 -14.90
N LEU A 301 -2.56 -22.89 -14.83
CA LEU A 301 -2.87 -21.84 -15.80
C LEU A 301 -2.55 -22.28 -17.23
N ARG A 302 -1.41 -22.92 -17.44
CA ARG A 302 -0.93 -23.45 -18.73
C ARG A 302 -1.96 -24.38 -19.38
N SER A 303 -2.68 -25.18 -18.58
CA SER A 303 -3.72 -26.10 -19.07
C SER A 303 -5.01 -25.39 -19.50
N LEU A 304 -5.20 -24.14 -19.06
CA LEU A 304 -6.39 -23.33 -19.35
C LEU A 304 -6.21 -22.41 -20.55
N LEU A 305 -4.97 -21.99 -20.83
CA LEU A 305 -4.62 -21.07 -21.91
C LEU A 305 -4.52 -21.76 -23.29
N SER A 306 -4.91 -21.02 -24.34
CA SER A 306 -4.51 -21.37 -25.71
C SER A 306 -3.02 -21.11 -25.92
N GLU A 307 -2.48 -21.52 -27.07
CA GLU A 307 -1.09 -21.25 -27.42
C GLU A 307 -0.83 -19.74 -27.52
N GLU A 308 -1.72 -18.99 -28.18
CA GLU A 308 -1.62 -17.54 -28.31
C GLU A 308 -1.69 -16.83 -26.96
N ALA A 309 -2.66 -17.20 -26.11
CA ALA A 309 -2.80 -16.61 -24.77
C ALA A 309 -1.62 -16.95 -23.86
N ARG A 310 -0.96 -18.09 -24.09
CA ARG A 310 0.27 -18.47 -23.38
C ARG A 310 1.44 -17.59 -23.78
N GLU A 311 1.60 -17.32 -25.08
CA GLU A 311 2.62 -16.37 -25.57
C GLU A 311 2.39 -14.96 -25.01
N GLU A 312 1.15 -14.48 -25.00
CA GLU A 312 0.79 -13.19 -24.40
C GLU A 312 1.13 -13.15 -22.90
N PHE A 313 0.82 -14.21 -22.16
CA PHE A 313 1.16 -14.30 -20.74
C PHE A 313 2.68 -14.27 -20.51
N LEU A 314 3.44 -15.07 -21.26
CA LEU A 314 4.90 -15.11 -21.20
C LEU A 314 5.52 -13.74 -21.51
N ALA A 315 5.02 -13.05 -22.54
CA ALA A 315 5.45 -11.69 -22.86
C ALA A 315 5.17 -10.71 -21.70
N SER A 316 4.03 -10.86 -21.00
CA SER A 316 3.64 -9.97 -19.90
C SER A 316 4.51 -10.07 -18.64
N VAL A 317 5.29 -11.15 -18.49
CA VAL A 317 6.17 -11.37 -17.32
C VAL A 317 7.66 -11.30 -17.68
N ARG A 318 8.00 -10.85 -18.90
CA ARG A 318 9.39 -10.82 -19.40
C ARG A 318 10.34 -10.01 -18.52
N ASP A 319 9.85 -8.94 -17.90
CA ASP A 319 10.65 -8.07 -17.01
C ASP A 319 10.97 -8.74 -15.67
N GLN A 320 10.20 -9.76 -15.27
CA GLN A 320 10.46 -10.59 -14.10
C GLN A 320 11.41 -11.74 -14.48
N VAL A 321 12.65 -11.40 -14.85
CA VAL A 321 13.60 -12.31 -15.54
C VAL A 321 13.72 -13.69 -14.87
N HIS A 322 13.81 -13.76 -13.54
CA HIS A 322 13.90 -15.02 -12.81
C HIS A 322 12.66 -15.90 -12.97
N PHE A 323 11.48 -15.29 -12.85
CA PHE A 323 10.23 -15.99 -13.04
C PHE A 323 10.05 -16.38 -14.50
N TYR A 324 10.31 -15.46 -15.42
CA TYR A 324 10.23 -15.71 -16.86
C TYR A 324 11.09 -16.90 -17.30
N VAL A 325 12.34 -16.99 -16.85
CA VAL A 325 13.23 -18.13 -17.15
C VAL A 325 12.69 -19.45 -16.60
N LYS A 326 12.09 -19.45 -15.40
CA LYS A 326 11.43 -20.64 -14.86
C LYS A 326 10.24 -21.06 -15.73
N LEU A 327 9.48 -20.11 -16.28
CA LEU A 327 8.38 -20.42 -17.18
C LEU A 327 8.87 -20.96 -18.52
N LEU A 328 9.88 -20.34 -19.14
CA LEU A 328 10.49 -20.84 -20.36
C LEU A 328 11.05 -22.25 -20.20
N TRP A 329 11.60 -22.57 -19.03
CA TRP A 329 12.05 -23.93 -18.71
C TRP A 329 10.89 -24.92 -18.70
N LEU A 330 9.74 -24.57 -18.10
CA LEU A 330 8.53 -25.40 -18.10
C LEU A 330 7.90 -25.56 -19.49
N GLU A 331 8.10 -24.56 -20.37
CA GLU A 331 7.69 -24.60 -21.77
C GLU A 331 8.73 -25.24 -22.70
N GLU A 332 9.86 -25.73 -22.15
CA GLU A 332 10.96 -26.34 -22.91
C GLU A 332 11.58 -25.40 -23.98
N ARG A 333 11.46 -24.08 -23.79
CA ARG A 333 11.97 -23.02 -24.67
C ARG A 333 13.42 -22.67 -24.34
N TYR A 334 14.30 -23.67 -24.40
CA TYR A 334 15.68 -23.55 -23.92
C TYR A 334 16.54 -22.57 -24.72
N ASP A 335 16.30 -22.44 -26.04
CA ASP A 335 17.02 -21.49 -26.91
C ASP A 335 16.85 -20.04 -26.44
N GLU A 336 15.66 -19.68 -25.96
CA GLU A 336 15.37 -18.34 -25.44
C GLU A 336 16.03 -18.09 -24.09
N ILE A 337 16.09 -19.10 -23.22
CA ILE A 337 16.87 -19.01 -21.98
C ILE A 337 18.34 -18.76 -22.33
N LEU A 338 18.89 -19.44 -23.34
CA LEU A 338 20.27 -19.22 -23.78
C LEU A 338 20.48 -17.81 -24.32
N GLN A 339 19.52 -17.26 -25.08
CA GLN A 339 19.57 -15.88 -25.53
C GLN A 339 19.58 -14.90 -24.35
N ILE A 340 18.68 -15.07 -23.38
CA ILE A 340 18.64 -14.25 -22.15
C ILE A 340 19.97 -14.33 -21.43
N VAL A 341 20.53 -15.54 -21.23
CA VAL A 341 21.84 -15.73 -20.59
C VAL A 341 22.94 -14.95 -21.33
N ARG A 342 22.94 -14.96 -22.67
CA ARG A 342 23.91 -14.20 -23.48
C ARG A 342 23.73 -12.70 -23.31
N GLU A 343 22.52 -12.18 -23.42
CA GLU A 343 22.20 -10.76 -23.26
C GLU A 343 22.55 -10.28 -21.84
N TYR A 344 22.16 -11.04 -20.82
CA TYR A 344 22.46 -10.75 -19.42
C TYR A 344 23.97 -10.81 -19.14
N SER A 345 24.71 -11.68 -19.82
CA SER A 345 26.18 -11.73 -19.70
C SER A 345 26.89 -10.53 -20.33
N GLN A 346 26.27 -9.86 -21.30
CA GLN A 346 26.86 -8.74 -22.06
C GLN A 346 26.47 -7.36 -21.51
N SER A 347 25.27 -7.23 -20.96
CA SER A 347 24.64 -5.94 -20.62
C SER A 347 25.18 -5.28 -19.35
N HIS A 348 25.80 -6.01 -18.43
CA HIS A 348 26.20 -5.44 -17.13
C HIS A 348 27.66 -5.73 -16.75
N SER A 349 28.57 -5.68 -17.72
CA SER A 349 30.02 -5.63 -17.47
C SER A 349 30.51 -4.26 -16.99
N GLY A 350 29.65 -3.47 -16.31
CA GLY A 350 29.93 -2.11 -15.83
C GLY A 350 30.04 -2.03 -14.30
N GLU A 351 30.82 -1.05 -13.81
CA GLU A 351 31.16 -0.87 -12.38
C GLU A 351 29.95 -0.72 -11.43
N GLU A 352 28.79 -0.27 -11.90
CA GLU A 352 27.61 0.00 -11.06
C GLU A 352 26.81 -1.26 -10.64
N SER A 353 27.08 -2.43 -11.23
CA SER A 353 26.27 -3.64 -11.02
C SER A 353 26.84 -4.63 -9.99
N LEU A 354 27.81 -4.25 -9.16
CA LEU A 354 28.65 -5.23 -8.42
C LEU A 354 28.04 -5.80 -7.12
N SER A 355 26.94 -5.27 -6.57
CA SER A 355 26.41 -5.73 -5.26
C SER A 355 25.30 -6.79 -5.33
N ILE A 356 24.62 -6.97 -6.48
CA ILE A 356 23.41 -7.83 -6.60
C ILE A 356 23.59 -8.98 -7.64
N TYR A 357 24.62 -8.92 -8.49
CA TYR A 357 24.63 -9.58 -9.81
C TYR A 357 24.62 -11.13 -9.89
N PRO A 358 25.47 -11.89 -9.17
CA PRO A 358 25.71 -13.28 -9.52
C PRO A 358 24.89 -14.29 -8.74
N ALA A 359 24.22 -13.87 -7.65
CA ALA A 359 23.10 -14.65 -7.13
C ALA A 359 22.04 -14.80 -8.22
N ASN A 360 21.75 -13.68 -8.90
CA ASN A 360 20.73 -13.61 -9.93
C ASN A 360 21.17 -14.35 -11.21
N PHE A 361 22.39 -14.13 -11.71
CA PHE A 361 22.84 -14.80 -12.93
C PHE A 361 22.91 -16.33 -12.81
N SER A 362 23.32 -16.84 -11.65
CA SER A 362 23.39 -18.29 -11.41
C SER A 362 22.01 -18.95 -11.52
N GLU A 363 20.95 -18.27 -11.09
CA GLU A 363 19.59 -18.78 -11.19
C GLU A 363 19.06 -18.80 -12.62
N ILE A 364 19.49 -17.85 -13.44
CA ILE A 364 19.09 -17.73 -14.86
C ILE A 364 19.77 -18.81 -15.71
N ILE A 365 21.06 -19.07 -15.49
CA ILE A 365 21.82 -20.03 -16.32
C ILE A 365 21.61 -21.49 -15.89
N ARG A 366 21.33 -21.74 -14.61
CA ARG A 366 21.23 -23.09 -14.04
C ARG A 366 20.31 -24.05 -14.83
N PRO A 367 19.12 -23.64 -15.30
CA PRO A 367 18.22 -24.54 -16.02
C PRO A 367 18.89 -25.17 -17.25
N ILE A 368 19.68 -24.41 -18.00
CA ILE A 368 20.23 -24.86 -19.30
C ILE A 368 21.65 -25.43 -19.24
N LEU A 369 22.26 -25.56 -18.05
CA LEU A 369 23.67 -25.98 -17.90
C LEU A 369 24.01 -27.29 -18.62
N ASN A 370 23.07 -28.25 -18.64
CA ASN A 370 23.27 -29.55 -19.28
C ASN A 370 22.46 -29.71 -20.58
N ILE A 371 21.79 -28.65 -21.03
CA ILE A 371 21.15 -28.58 -22.36
C ILE A 371 22.13 -27.99 -23.38
N TYR A 372 22.83 -26.91 -23.00
CA TYR A 372 23.87 -26.26 -23.80
C TYR A 372 25.20 -26.21 -23.02
N PRO A 373 25.83 -27.39 -22.77
CA PRO A 373 26.97 -27.48 -21.86
C PRO A 373 28.19 -26.69 -22.31
N GLN A 374 28.46 -26.66 -23.62
CA GLN A 374 29.58 -25.90 -24.17
C GLN A 374 29.39 -24.39 -24.00
N GLU A 375 28.23 -23.88 -24.44
CA GLU A 375 27.91 -22.46 -24.39
C GLU A 375 27.86 -21.94 -22.95
N CYS A 376 27.25 -22.72 -22.04
CA CYS A 376 27.21 -22.36 -20.63
C CYS A 376 28.62 -22.34 -20.02
N PHE A 377 29.47 -23.31 -20.36
CA PHE A 377 30.85 -23.34 -19.91
C PHE A 377 31.62 -22.10 -20.37
N ASP A 378 31.53 -21.76 -21.66
CA ASP A 378 32.22 -20.62 -22.26
C ASP A 378 31.75 -19.29 -21.66
N ILE A 379 30.44 -19.13 -21.44
CA ILE A 379 29.86 -17.92 -20.82
C ILE A 379 30.35 -17.79 -19.37
N LEU A 380 30.27 -18.85 -18.56
CA LEU A 380 30.73 -18.83 -17.17
C LEU A 380 32.24 -18.57 -17.07
N GLN A 381 33.03 -19.20 -17.94
CA GLN A 381 34.48 -18.98 -18.01
C GLN A 381 34.80 -17.52 -18.32
N LYS A 382 34.13 -16.94 -19.33
CA LYS A 382 34.31 -15.53 -19.72
C LYS A 382 33.95 -14.59 -18.57
N GLN A 383 32.85 -14.85 -17.85
CA GLN A 383 32.42 -14.06 -16.69
C GLN A 383 33.43 -14.12 -15.55
N VAL A 384 33.93 -15.32 -15.21
CA VAL A 384 34.96 -15.49 -14.18
C VAL A 384 36.22 -14.71 -14.53
N ASN A 385 36.72 -14.83 -15.76
CA ASN A 385 37.91 -14.10 -16.21
C ASN A 385 37.68 -12.58 -16.15
N HIS A 386 36.54 -12.10 -16.65
CA HIS A 386 36.19 -10.68 -16.62
C HIS A 386 36.18 -10.13 -15.18
N LEU A 387 35.55 -10.83 -14.23
CA LEU A 387 35.52 -10.42 -12.82
C LEU A 387 36.92 -10.35 -12.21
N LEU A 388 37.78 -11.34 -12.50
CA LEU A 388 39.13 -11.42 -11.96
C LEU A 388 40.10 -10.43 -12.61
N GLU A 389 39.88 -10.04 -13.86
CA GLU A 389 40.70 -9.06 -14.55
C GLU A 389 40.37 -7.66 -14.05
N ASN A 390 39.09 -7.30 -14.01
CA ASN A 390 38.64 -5.91 -13.83
C ASN A 390 38.40 -5.51 -12.37
N TYR A 391 38.09 -6.46 -11.48
CA TYR A 391 37.63 -6.12 -10.13
C TYR A 391 38.40 -6.85 -9.03
N ARG A 392 38.40 -6.28 -7.83
CA ARG A 392 39.04 -6.85 -6.64
C ARG A 392 38.13 -6.68 -5.43
N GLY A 393 38.17 -7.63 -4.50
CA GLY A 393 37.42 -7.56 -3.25
C GLY A 393 36.82 -8.91 -2.86
N ARG A 394 36.60 -9.12 -1.54
CA ARG A 394 36.03 -10.39 -1.06
C ARG A 394 34.66 -10.69 -1.65
N GLU A 395 33.86 -9.65 -1.89
CA GLU A 395 32.55 -9.84 -2.50
C GLU A 395 32.69 -10.43 -3.90
N ILE A 396 33.44 -9.78 -4.79
CA ILE A 396 33.78 -10.28 -6.14
C ILE A 396 34.32 -11.72 -6.10
N TYR A 397 35.17 -12.05 -5.13
CA TYR A 397 35.69 -13.42 -5.03
C TYR A 397 34.63 -14.45 -4.64
N ARG A 398 33.67 -14.11 -3.78
CA ARG A 398 32.52 -14.99 -3.51
C ARG A 398 31.66 -15.17 -4.76
N GLN A 399 31.54 -14.13 -5.58
CA GLN A 399 30.82 -14.20 -6.86
C GLN A 399 31.49 -15.18 -7.82
N VAL A 400 32.82 -15.07 -8.00
CA VAL A 400 33.61 -16.03 -8.78
C VAL A 400 33.42 -17.45 -8.27
N VAL A 401 33.43 -17.66 -6.96
CA VAL A 401 33.18 -18.98 -6.34
C VAL A 401 31.79 -19.51 -6.70
N ARG A 402 30.75 -18.67 -6.73
CA ARG A 402 29.39 -19.10 -7.15
C ARG A 402 29.37 -19.56 -8.61
N LEU A 403 29.98 -18.79 -9.52
CA LEU A 403 30.05 -19.16 -10.93
C LEU A 403 30.82 -20.46 -11.15
N LEU A 404 31.98 -20.63 -10.49
CA LEU A 404 32.76 -21.87 -10.55
C LEU A 404 31.98 -23.08 -10.04
N LYS A 405 31.13 -22.90 -9.02
CA LYS A 405 30.24 -23.98 -8.54
C LYS A 405 29.21 -24.38 -9.58
N GLU A 406 28.63 -23.43 -10.32
CA GLU A 406 27.72 -23.77 -11.42
C GLU A 406 28.49 -24.46 -12.57
N MET A 407 29.71 -24.04 -12.89
CA MET A 407 30.55 -24.70 -13.91
C MET A 407 30.79 -26.18 -13.61
N ILE A 408 31.04 -26.54 -12.35
CA ILE A 408 31.27 -27.95 -11.93
C ILE A 408 30.02 -28.81 -12.12
N LYS A 409 28.82 -28.21 -12.17
CA LYS A 409 27.56 -28.95 -12.39
C LYS A 409 27.33 -29.33 -13.86
N ILE A 410 28.10 -28.81 -14.80
CA ILE A 410 28.03 -29.15 -16.23
C ILE A 410 28.65 -30.53 -16.42
N GLU A 411 27.84 -31.55 -16.67
CA GLU A 411 28.27 -32.96 -16.58
C GLU A 411 29.37 -33.32 -17.58
N ASP A 412 29.20 -32.92 -18.83
CA ASP A 412 30.12 -33.21 -19.93
C ASP A 412 31.45 -32.41 -19.84
N TYR A 413 31.48 -31.37 -18.98
CA TYR A 413 32.63 -30.49 -18.80
C TYR A 413 33.24 -30.58 -17.39
N LYS A 414 32.88 -31.57 -16.57
CA LYS A 414 33.37 -31.72 -15.18
C LYS A 414 34.90 -31.69 -15.07
N THR A 415 35.62 -32.30 -16.01
CA THR A 415 37.10 -32.32 -16.01
C THR A 415 37.66 -30.94 -16.34
N GLN A 416 37.18 -30.34 -17.43
CA GLN A 416 37.58 -29.01 -17.88
C GLN A 416 37.25 -27.93 -16.83
N ALA A 417 36.11 -28.06 -16.15
CA ALA A 417 35.70 -27.17 -15.06
C ALA A 417 36.66 -27.27 -13.88
N ARG A 418 37.10 -28.48 -13.51
CA ARG A 418 38.11 -28.69 -12.45
C ARG A 418 39.46 -28.11 -12.84
N ASP A 419 39.91 -28.33 -14.07
CA ASP A 419 41.16 -27.77 -14.57
C ASP A 419 41.10 -26.23 -14.56
N PHE A 420 39.97 -25.66 -14.96
CA PHE A 420 39.74 -24.22 -14.90
C PHE A 420 39.73 -23.69 -13.45
N VAL A 421 39.07 -24.38 -12.51
CA VAL A 421 39.11 -24.06 -11.07
C VAL A 421 40.54 -24.06 -10.53
N VAL A 422 41.36 -25.05 -10.91
CA VAL A 422 42.78 -25.10 -10.52
C VAL A 422 43.56 -23.92 -11.10
N SER A 423 43.24 -23.52 -12.34
CA SER A 423 43.86 -22.34 -12.97
C SER A 423 43.51 -21.04 -12.23
N VAL A 424 42.24 -20.86 -11.83
CA VAL A 424 41.76 -19.72 -11.03
C VAL A 424 42.37 -19.71 -9.62
N TYR A 425 42.53 -20.87 -8.98
CA TYR A 425 43.20 -20.95 -7.67
C TYR A 425 44.67 -20.52 -7.71
N ASN A 426 45.32 -20.70 -8.86
CA ASN A 426 46.71 -20.34 -9.11
C ASN A 426 46.83 -19.05 -9.96
N TRP A 427 45.78 -18.22 -9.99
CA TRP A 427 45.74 -16.96 -10.74
C TRP A 427 46.94 -16.05 -10.44
N THR A 428 47.41 -15.34 -11.47
CA THR A 428 48.54 -14.41 -11.39
C THR A 428 48.08 -13.00 -11.79
N PRO A 429 48.28 -11.96 -10.96
CA PRO A 429 48.97 -11.98 -9.66
C PRO A 429 48.21 -12.78 -8.59
N ARG A 430 48.93 -13.28 -7.58
CA ARG A 430 48.33 -14.09 -6.51
C ARG A 430 47.25 -13.29 -5.78
N LEU A 431 46.07 -13.89 -5.60
CA LEU A 431 44.94 -13.31 -4.88
C LEU A 431 44.63 -14.14 -3.62
N PRO A 432 45.29 -13.89 -2.45
CA PRO A 432 45.12 -14.70 -1.25
C PRO A 432 43.65 -14.79 -0.78
N ALA A 433 42.94 -13.67 -0.81
CA ALA A 433 41.53 -13.63 -0.41
C ALA A 433 40.63 -14.47 -1.32
N LEU A 434 40.90 -14.56 -2.63
CA LEU A 434 40.17 -15.44 -3.54
C LEU A 434 40.38 -16.91 -3.16
N ARG A 435 41.62 -17.31 -2.87
CA ARG A 435 41.95 -18.69 -2.46
C ARG A 435 41.22 -19.07 -1.17
N ASP A 436 41.14 -18.15 -0.21
CA ASP A 436 40.38 -18.37 1.02
C ASP A 436 38.88 -18.58 0.74
N GLU A 437 38.28 -17.75 -0.13
CA GLU A 437 36.86 -17.92 -0.50
C GLU A 437 36.63 -19.21 -1.31
N MET A 438 37.55 -19.62 -2.18
CA MET A 438 37.45 -20.91 -2.90
C MET A 438 37.51 -22.12 -1.97
N LYS A 439 38.38 -22.09 -0.94
CA LYS A 439 38.43 -23.13 0.11
C LYS A 439 37.14 -23.17 0.92
N LYS A 440 36.65 -22.01 1.37
CA LYS A 440 35.34 -21.91 2.07
C LYS A 440 34.20 -22.43 1.19
N GLY A 441 34.30 -22.19 -0.12
CA GLY A 441 33.35 -22.69 -1.11
C GLY A 441 33.41 -24.19 -1.35
N GLY A 442 34.45 -24.90 -0.90
CA GLY A 442 34.64 -26.33 -1.17
C GLY A 442 35.03 -26.63 -2.62
N LEU A 443 35.66 -25.68 -3.32
CA LEU A 443 36.13 -25.87 -4.70
C LEU A 443 37.54 -26.49 -4.79
N VAL A 444 38.32 -26.41 -3.69
CA VAL A 444 39.73 -26.85 -3.58
C VAL A 444 39.98 -27.48 -2.22
#